data_AF-A0A7W0MPV5-F1
#
_entry.id   AF-A0A7W0MPV5-F1
#
_cell.length_a   1.000
_cell.length_b   1.000
_cell.length_c   1.000
_cell.angle_alpha   90.00
_cell.angle_beta   90.00
_cell.angle_gamma   90.00
#
_symmetry.space_group_name_H-M   'P 1'
#
loop_
_entity.id
_entity.type
_entity.pdbx_description
1 polymer ?
#
loop_
_entity_poly.entity_id
_entity_poly.type
_entity_poly.pdbx_seq_one_letter_code
_entity_poly.pdbx_strand_id
1 'polypeptide(L)'
;MGKAKLHLIKLCVGTASVEDLVEWQARGASERRAAGRAAAAHVTRMWPKRSPELLEGGSLYWVIRGHALARQRILELEPREGADGVRRCAILLDPEVVRT
;
A
#
# COMPACT_ATOMS: atom_id res chain seq x y z
N MET A 1 11.70 -9.75 24.07
CA MET A 1 12.10 -9.75 22.64
C MET A 1 10.89 -9.35 21.81
N GLY A 2 10.90 -8.21 21.13
CA GLY A 2 9.76 -7.81 20.30
C GLY A 2 9.58 -8.78 19.13
N LYS A 3 8.34 -9.24 18.88
CA LYS A 3 8.00 -10.10 17.75
C LYS A 3 8.46 -9.44 16.44
N ALA A 4 9.13 -10.19 15.56
CA ALA A 4 9.52 -9.68 14.25
C ALA A 4 8.26 -9.28 13.46
N LYS A 5 8.24 -8.06 12.92
CA LYS A 5 7.08 -7.53 12.20
C LYS A 5 6.94 -8.22 10.85
N LEU A 6 5.70 -8.54 10.47
CA LEU A 6 5.40 -9.08 9.15
C LEU A 6 5.28 -7.94 8.14
N HIS A 7 5.89 -8.09 6.97
CA HIS A 7 5.88 -7.09 5.91
C HIS A 7 5.37 -7.71 4.60
N LEU A 8 4.88 -6.85 3.70
CA LEU A 8 4.55 -7.20 2.33
C LEU A 8 5.62 -6.64 1.39
N ILE A 9 5.85 -7.32 0.28
CA ILE A 9 6.66 -6.83 -0.83
C ILE A 9 5.79 -6.80 -2.09
N LYS A 10 5.89 -5.71 -2.86
CA LYS A 10 5.10 -5.53 -4.07
C LYS A 10 5.95 -4.96 -5.20
N LEU A 11 5.93 -5.64 -6.35
CA LEU A 11 6.49 -5.10 -7.59
C LEU A 11 5.68 -3.89 -8.05
N CYS A 12 6.36 -2.76 -8.22
CA CYS A 12 5.81 -1.51 -8.70
C CYS A 12 6.08 -1.40 -10.21
N VAL A 13 5.11 -1.82 -11.03
CA VAL A 13 5.22 -1.80 -12.50
C VAL A 13 4.83 -0.41 -13.02
N GLY A 14 5.53 0.08 -14.05
CA GLY A 14 5.25 1.38 -14.67
C GLY A 14 5.74 2.59 -13.85
N THR A 15 6.49 2.34 -12.77
CA THR A 15 7.13 3.35 -11.92
C THR A 15 8.64 3.23 -12.09
N ALA A 16 9.33 4.32 -12.43
CA ALA A 16 10.77 4.31 -12.64
C ALA A 16 11.57 4.74 -11.40
N SER A 17 10.94 5.48 -10.48
CA SER A 17 11.58 6.10 -9.31
C SER A 17 10.64 6.13 -8.09
N VAL A 18 11.15 6.50 -6.91
CA VAL A 18 10.31 6.70 -5.71
C VAL A 18 9.43 7.95 -5.87
N GLU A 19 9.93 8.94 -6.61
CA GLU A 19 9.24 10.18 -6.93
C GLU A 19 8.01 9.91 -7.80
N ASP A 20 8.14 9.07 -8.82
CA ASP A 20 7.02 8.63 -9.68
C ASP A 20 5.90 7.97 -8.85
N LEU A 21 6.28 7.15 -7.86
CA LEU A 21 5.34 6.52 -6.93
C LEU A 21 4.58 7.57 -6.11
N VAL A 22 5.31 8.55 -5.55
CA VAL A 22 4.72 9.64 -4.75
C VAL A 22 3.75 10.46 -5.61
N GLU A 23 4.15 10.83 -6.82
CA GLU A 23 3.30 11.57 -7.76
C GLU A 23 2.07 10.78 -8.19
N TRP A 24 2.21 9.47 -8.41
CA TRP A 24 1.09 8.59 -8.71
C TRP A 24 0.08 8.56 -7.55
N GLN A 25 0.56 8.43 -6.30
CA GLN A 25 -0.31 8.45 -5.12
C GLN A 25 -0.96 9.82 -4.91
N ALA A 26 -0.25 10.92 -5.16
CA ALA A 26 -0.77 12.27 -5.03
C ALA A 26 -1.97 12.52 -5.96
N ARG A 27 -1.91 12.01 -7.20
CA ARG A 27 -2.99 12.10 -8.18
C ARG A 27 -4.29 11.45 -7.70
N GLY A 28 -4.21 10.30 -7.01
CA GLY A 28 -5.37 9.61 -6.46
C GLY A 28 -5.81 10.08 -5.06
N ALA A 29 -5.02 10.91 -4.39
CA ALA A 29 -5.22 11.24 -2.99
C ALA A 29 -6.31 12.28 -2.72
N SER A 30 -6.60 13.19 -3.68
CA SER A 30 -7.56 14.28 -3.47
C SER A 30 -8.97 13.76 -3.16
N GLU A 31 -9.48 12.84 -3.99
CA GLU A 31 -10.79 12.21 -3.81
C GLU A 31 -10.88 11.43 -2.48
N ARG A 32 -9.81 10.74 -2.10
CA ARG A 32 -9.79 9.94 -0.86
C ARG A 32 -9.75 10.80 0.39
N ARG A 33 -8.93 11.87 0.38
CA ARG A 33 -8.87 12.82 1.49
C ARG A 33 -10.21 13.55 1.67
N ALA A 34 -10.86 13.94 0.56
CA ALA A 34 -12.20 14.53 0.61
C ALA A 34 -13.24 13.59 1.26
N ALA A 35 -13.04 12.27 1.13
CA ALA A 35 -13.86 11.25 1.77
C ALA A 35 -13.36 10.82 3.17
N GLY A 36 -12.41 11.54 3.78
CA GLY A 36 -11.87 11.24 5.12
C GLY A 36 -11.05 9.95 5.20
N ARG A 37 -10.60 9.39 4.07
CA ARG A 37 -9.80 8.16 4.02
C ARG A 37 -8.30 8.49 3.96
N ALA A 38 -7.46 7.47 4.16
CA ALA A 38 -6.02 7.59 3.92
C ALA A 38 -5.74 8.18 2.52
N ALA A 39 -4.60 8.84 2.31
CA ALA A 39 -4.27 9.38 0.99
C ALA A 39 -3.87 8.26 0.01
N ALA A 40 -3.07 7.31 0.49
CA ALA A 40 -2.50 6.23 -0.31
C ALA A 40 -3.26 4.91 -0.13
N ALA A 41 -3.65 4.27 -1.23
CA ALA A 41 -4.23 2.93 -1.23
C ALA A 41 -3.67 2.11 -2.39
N HIS A 42 -3.32 0.87 -2.11
CA HIS A 42 -2.98 -0.10 -3.13
C HIS A 42 -4.05 -1.18 -3.20
N VAL A 43 -4.76 -1.26 -4.33
CA VAL A 43 -5.81 -2.25 -4.53
C VAL A 43 -5.21 -3.53 -5.11
N THR A 44 -5.50 -4.66 -4.46
CA THR A 44 -5.10 -6.00 -4.87
C THR A 44 -6.29 -6.93 -4.93
N ARG A 45 -6.26 -7.91 -5.83
CA ARG A 45 -7.31 -8.93 -5.94
C ARG A 45 -7.33 -9.88 -4.74
N MET A 46 -6.15 -10.18 -4.19
CA MET A 46 -6.00 -11.15 -3.09
C MET A 46 -5.94 -10.44 -1.74
N TRP A 47 -6.70 -10.97 -0.77
CA TRP A 47 -6.64 -10.52 0.61
C TRP A 47 -5.43 -11.14 1.33
N PRO A 48 -4.62 -10.38 2.10
CA PRO A 48 -3.51 -10.92 2.87
C PRO A 48 -3.97 -11.93 3.94
N LYS A 49 -3.51 -13.18 3.87
CA LYS A 49 -3.95 -14.26 4.79
C LYS A 49 -3.61 -13.99 6.27
N ARG A 50 -2.49 -13.32 6.52
CA ARG A 50 -1.98 -12.97 7.87
C ARG A 50 -2.24 -11.51 8.20
N SER A 51 -3.46 -11.04 7.93
CA SER A 51 -3.85 -9.63 8.11
C SER A 51 -3.59 -9.08 9.51
N PRO A 52 -3.94 -9.77 10.62
CA PRO A 52 -3.72 -9.23 11.96
C PRO A 52 -2.25 -8.89 12.22
N GLU A 53 -1.33 -9.79 11.83
CA GLU A 53 0.11 -9.59 12.01
C GLU A 53 0.68 -8.48 11.13
N LEU A 54 0.10 -8.25 9.94
CA LEU A 54 0.46 -7.10 9.10
C LEU A 54 0.03 -5.77 9.71
N LEU A 55 -1.12 -5.74 10.39
CA LEU A 55 -1.66 -4.55 11.02
C LEU A 55 -0.98 -4.23 12.36
N GLU A 56 -0.22 -5.17 12.95
CA GLU A 56 0.68 -4.97 14.10
C GLU A 56 1.95 -4.15 13.74
N GLY A 57 1.81 -3.13 12.88
CA GLY A 57 2.88 -2.22 12.48
C GLY A 57 3.74 -2.69 11.29
N GLY A 58 3.20 -3.58 10.45
CA GLY A 58 3.80 -4.01 9.21
C GLY A 58 3.90 -2.89 8.15
N SER A 59 4.59 -3.20 7.06
CA SER A 59 4.82 -2.24 5.97
C SER A 59 4.77 -2.94 4.62
N LEU A 60 4.39 -2.19 3.59
CA LEU A 60 4.51 -2.61 2.21
C LEU A 60 5.79 -2.01 1.62
N TYR A 61 6.69 -2.87 1.15
CA TYR A 61 7.91 -2.52 0.45
C TYR A 61 7.65 -2.50 -1.05
N TRP A 62 8.04 -1.40 -1.68
CA TRP A 62 7.92 -1.18 -3.11
C TRP A 62 9.20 -1.60 -3.82
N VAL A 63 9.09 -2.61 -4.67
CA VAL A 63 10.15 -3.03 -5.56
C VAL A 63 10.04 -2.25 -6.86
N ILE A 64 11.00 -1.36 -7.10
CA ILE A 64 11.10 -0.51 -8.29
C ILE A 64 12.39 -0.91 -9.00
N ARG A 65 12.28 -1.27 -10.29
CA ARG A 65 13.43 -1.75 -11.10
C ARG A 65 14.25 -2.85 -10.39
N GLY A 66 13.57 -3.82 -9.80
CA GLY A 66 14.19 -4.99 -9.14
C GLY A 66 14.71 -4.75 -7.73
N HIS A 67 14.63 -3.54 -7.19
CA HIS A 67 15.15 -3.20 -5.87
C HIS A 67 14.04 -2.68 -4.95
N ALA A 68 14.05 -3.07 -3.68
CA ALA A 68 13.20 -2.43 -2.68
C ALA A 68 13.76 -1.04 -2.38
N LEU A 69 13.10 0.02 -2.89
CA LEU A 69 13.60 1.39 -2.78
C LEU A 69 12.77 2.27 -1.83
N ALA A 70 11.57 1.81 -1.46
CA ALA A 70 10.71 2.52 -0.55
C ALA A 70 9.83 1.55 0.24
N ARG A 71 9.34 2.01 1.40
CA ARG A 71 8.30 1.35 2.18
C ARG A 71 7.27 2.36 2.70
N GLN A 72 6.07 1.87 2.92
CA GLN A 72 5.01 2.60 3.62
C GLN A 72 4.37 1.70 4.68
N ARG A 73 4.01 2.27 5.83
CA ARG A 73 3.31 1.53 6.88
C ARG A 73 1.91 1.16 6.42
N ILE A 74 1.48 -0.05 6.72
CA ILE A 74 0.10 -0.50 6.46
C ILE A 74 -0.77 -0.01 7.62
N LEU A 75 -1.82 0.72 7.29
CA LEU A 75 -2.77 1.27 8.27
C LEU A 75 -3.96 0.34 8.46
N GLU A 76 -4.54 -0.11 7.34
CA GLU A 76 -5.81 -0.84 7.33
C GLU A 76 -5.98 -1.63 6.03
N LEU A 77 -6.89 -2.60 6.04
CA LEU A 77 -7.32 -3.35 4.87
C LEU A 77 -8.83 -3.20 4.71
N GLU A 78 -9.27 -2.61 3.60
CA GLU A 78 -10.69 -2.38 3.32
C GLU A 78 -11.18 -3.24 2.13
N PRO A 79 -12.43 -3.72 2.14
CA PRO A 79 -13.04 -4.28 0.95
C PRO A 79 -13.26 -3.19 -0.10
N ARG A 80 -12.93 -3.49 -1.35
CA ARG A 80 -13.20 -2.64 -2.51
C ARG A 80 -13.91 -3.46 -3.58
N GLU A 81 -15.14 -3.10 -3.90
CA GLU A 81 -15.84 -3.68 -5.03
C GLU A 81 -15.44 -2.94 -6.32
N GLY A 82 -15.06 -3.70 -7.35
CA GLY A 82 -14.83 -3.14 -8.67
C GLY A 82 -16.12 -3.09 -9.47
N ALA A 83 -16.14 -2.28 -10.53
CA ALA A 83 -17.28 -2.21 -11.46
C ALA A 83 -17.59 -3.56 -12.16
N ASP A 84 -16.64 -4.49 -12.13
CA ASP A 84 -16.77 -5.86 -12.61
C ASP A 84 -17.37 -6.84 -11.58
N GLY A 85 -17.84 -6.33 -10.43
CA GLY A 85 -18.40 -7.14 -9.33
C GLY A 85 -17.35 -7.94 -8.55
N VAL A 86 -16.06 -7.82 -8.88
CA VAL A 86 -15.00 -8.56 -8.19
C VAL A 86 -14.61 -7.83 -6.91
N ARG A 87 -14.76 -8.52 -5.77
CA ARG A 87 -14.29 -8.04 -4.47
C ARG A 87 -12.76 -8.06 -4.41
N ARG A 88 -12.19 -6.92 -4.05
CA ARG A 88 -10.75 -6.67 -3.91
C ARG A 88 -10.44 -6.19 -2.50
N CYS A 89 -9.16 -6.21 -2.15
CA CYS A 89 -8.63 -5.63 -0.92
C CYS A 89 -7.92 -4.32 -1.27
N ALA A 90 -8.32 -3.22 -0.66
CA ALA A 90 -7.57 -1.98 -0.64
C ALA A 90 -6.65 -1.98 0.58
N ILE A 91 -5.34 -2.01 0.34
CA ILE A 91 -4.32 -1.84 1.39
C ILE A 91 -4.14 -0.35 1.61
N LEU A 92 -4.59 0.14 2.76
CA LEU A 92 -4.44 1.55 3.12
C LEU A 92 -3.04 1.78 3.67
N LEU A 93 -2.36 2.77 3.12
CA LEU A 93 -0.97 3.07 3.43
C LEU A 93 -0.85 4.45 4.07
N ASP A 94 0.11 4.55 4.98
CA ASP A 94 0.57 5.83 5.50
C ASP A 94 1.08 6.70 4.32
N PRO A 95 0.68 7.98 4.22
CA PRO A 95 1.15 8.86 3.15
C PRO A 95 2.67 9.05 3.14
N GLU A 96 3.36 8.82 4.26
CA GLU A 96 4.81 8.91 4.33
C GLU A 96 5.49 7.76 3.57
N VAL A 97 6.16 8.10 2.48
CA VAL A 97 7.01 7.18 1.70
C VAL A 97 8.44 7.25 2.24
N VAL A 98 8.89 6.19 2.90
CA VAL A 98 10.24 6.11 3.49
C VAL A 98 11.16 5.35 2.55
N ARG A 99 12.26 5.98 2.12
CA ARG A 99 13.30 5.29 1.32
C ARG A 99 14.02 4.21 2.14
N THR A 100 14.46 3.14 1.48
CA THR A 100 15.10 1.96 2.09
C THR A 100 16.49 1.72 1.57
#